data_AF-A0AAQ0ZMK4-F1
#
_entry.id   AF-A0AAQ0ZMK4-F1
#
_cell.length_a   1.000
_cell.length_b   1.000
_cell.length_c   1.000
_cell.angle_alpha   90.00
_cell.angle_beta   90.00
_cell.angle_gamma   90.00
#
_symmetry.space_group_name_H-M   'P 1'
#
loop_
_entity.id
_entity.type
_entity.pdbx_description
1 polymer ?
#
loop_
_entity_poly.entity_id
_entity_poly.type
_entity_poly.pdbx_seq_one_letter_code
_entity_poly.pdbx_strand_id
1 'polypeptide(L)'
;MLRQIVLLLVASVMLLACSEQSTKFHTFQEGQQELRNINHLLLNTTNSSKASVWPFSEHYLEARHLAYQGLKSTQLTESQQAQLNYLIIAERYPERYFVWPVQRDVLSQASSQDDYSAQSLASWLELVETQLITAEQSNLKLNKIELKLLHDMVKSHLDNNDESVQTALNKLDQYLTQYKPRSKLGLVGLANGKDWYQSKLNYFSGETKPPLNWLSEIQMSLKQQVSTDFVLPVSDSHSTPLVMNYFSDNHQHNGLDWQLEFVDPRQSKRELTQGEQYFWQVMMETDLGIHYHTWSEQQARVNLMKRLGVKQAQAEWLIEDIVLYPGMSFIFVSKEGTAL
;
A
#
# COMPACT_ATOMS: atom_id res chain seq x y z
N MET A 1 13.33 -43.29 -34.26
CA MET A 1 12.45 -43.60 -33.12
C MET A 1 12.91 -42.93 -31.82
N LEU A 2 14.17 -43.06 -31.39
CA LEU A 2 14.66 -42.42 -30.14
C LEU A 2 14.48 -40.89 -30.09
N ARG A 3 14.71 -40.18 -31.21
CA ARG A 3 14.53 -38.71 -31.31
C ARG A 3 13.07 -38.24 -31.15
N GLN A 4 12.10 -39.04 -31.60
CA GLN A 4 10.67 -38.71 -31.49
C GLN A 4 10.17 -38.95 -30.05
N ILE A 5 10.71 -39.96 -29.36
CA ILE A 5 10.39 -40.24 -27.96
C ILE A 5 10.94 -39.13 -27.05
N VAL A 6 12.17 -38.64 -27.30
CA VAL A 6 12.75 -37.52 -26.53
C VAL A 6 11.99 -36.21 -26.76
N LEU A 7 11.56 -35.91 -27.98
CA LEU A 7 10.74 -34.72 -28.29
C LEU A 7 9.36 -34.77 -27.64
N LEU A 8 8.72 -35.94 -27.59
CA LEU A 8 7.46 -36.14 -26.87
C LEU A 8 7.64 -36.00 -25.35
N LEU A 9 8.74 -36.52 -24.79
CA LEU A 9 9.02 -36.41 -23.36
C LEU A 9 9.28 -34.96 -22.92
N VAL A 10 10.05 -34.20 -23.71
CA VAL A 10 10.31 -32.77 -23.46
C VAL A 10 9.03 -31.94 -23.61
N ALA A 11 8.17 -32.27 -24.59
CA ALA A 11 6.86 -31.62 -24.74
C ALA A 11 5.91 -31.93 -23.56
N SER A 12 5.93 -33.15 -23.02
CA SER A 12 5.12 -33.51 -21.84
C SER A 12 5.64 -32.90 -20.53
N VAL A 13 6.95 -32.66 -20.38
CA VAL A 13 7.50 -31.93 -19.22
C VAL A 13 7.15 -30.43 -19.30
N MET A 14 7.08 -29.86 -20.52
CA MET A 14 6.63 -28.47 -20.74
C MET A 14 5.12 -28.29 -20.52
N LEU A 15 4.30 -29.34 -20.61
CA LEU A 15 2.85 -29.29 -20.32
C LEU A 15 2.52 -29.41 -18.82
N LEU A 16 3.41 -30.01 -18.02
CA LEU A 16 3.26 -30.09 -16.56
C LEU A 16 3.75 -28.83 -15.82
N ALA A 17 4.56 -27.98 -16.48
CA ALA A 17 5.00 -26.70 -15.93
C ALA A 17 3.94 -25.58 -16.01
N CYS A 18 2.73 -25.87 -16.51
CA CYS A 18 1.60 -24.93 -16.56
C CYS A 18 0.30 -25.52 -15.98
N SER A 19 0.39 -26.45 -15.03
CA SER A 19 -0.76 -26.77 -14.18
C SER A 19 -0.57 -26.10 -12.81
N GLU A 20 -0.69 -24.77 -12.76
CA GLU A 20 -0.93 -24.10 -11.48
C GLU A 20 -2.28 -24.60 -10.97
N GLN A 21 -2.25 -25.41 -9.93
CA GLN A 21 -3.45 -25.88 -9.25
C GLN A 21 -3.98 -24.68 -8.44
N SER A 22 -4.79 -23.83 -9.09
CA SER A 22 -5.39 -22.67 -8.45
C SER A 22 -6.15 -23.12 -7.19
N THR A 23 -5.81 -22.55 -6.03
CA THR A 23 -6.62 -22.68 -4.81
C THR A 23 -8.03 -22.22 -5.14
N LYS A 24 -9.02 -23.12 -5.22
CA LYS A 24 -10.40 -22.72 -5.51
C LYS A 24 -11.09 -22.36 -4.20
N PHE A 25 -11.60 -21.14 -4.10
CA PHE A 25 -12.42 -20.71 -2.97
C PHE A 25 -13.90 -20.85 -3.34
N HIS A 26 -14.69 -21.42 -2.44
CA HIS A 26 -16.14 -21.55 -2.59
C HIS A 26 -16.85 -20.24 -2.24
N THR A 27 -16.28 -19.45 -1.34
CA THR A 27 -16.88 -18.20 -0.85
C THR A 27 -15.85 -17.06 -0.83
N PHE A 28 -16.34 -15.82 -0.86
CA PHE A 28 -15.49 -14.63 -0.70
C PHE A 28 -14.77 -14.65 0.65
N GLN A 29 -15.44 -15.09 1.70
CA GLN A 29 -14.92 -15.17 3.07
C GLN A 29 -13.72 -16.11 3.17
N GLU A 30 -13.74 -17.25 2.46
CA GLU A 30 -12.59 -18.15 2.40
C GLU A 30 -11.36 -17.46 1.79
N GLY A 31 -11.54 -16.78 0.66
CA GLY A 31 -10.43 -16.07 0.02
C GLY A 31 -9.94 -14.87 0.82
N GLN A 32 -10.85 -14.12 1.46
CA GLN A 32 -10.49 -13.02 2.37
C GLN A 32 -9.71 -13.55 3.59
N GLN A 33 -10.16 -14.66 4.19
CA GLN A 33 -9.48 -15.28 5.32
C GLN A 33 -8.08 -15.76 4.92
N GLU A 34 -7.93 -16.33 3.72
CA GLU A 34 -6.61 -16.75 3.26
C GLU A 34 -5.68 -15.56 3.05
N LEU A 35 -6.16 -14.46 2.47
CA LEU A 35 -5.38 -13.23 2.40
C LEU A 35 -5.04 -12.67 3.79
N ARG A 36 -5.96 -12.73 4.78
CA ARG A 36 -5.67 -12.35 6.16
C ARG A 36 -4.52 -13.18 6.74
N ASN A 37 -4.53 -14.50 6.52
CA ASN A 37 -3.46 -15.38 6.98
C ASN A 37 -2.11 -15.02 6.34
N ILE A 38 -2.10 -14.80 5.01
CA ILE A 38 -0.88 -14.45 4.27
C ILE A 38 -0.30 -13.10 4.71
N ASN A 39 -1.16 -12.12 5.03
CA ASN A 39 -0.76 -10.77 5.41
C ASN A 39 -0.66 -10.57 6.93
N HIS A 40 -0.70 -11.65 7.73
CA HIS A 40 -0.85 -11.53 9.19
C HIS A 40 0.20 -10.63 9.85
N LEU A 41 1.47 -10.74 9.44
CA LEU A 41 2.57 -9.88 9.93
C LEU A 41 2.46 -8.40 9.53
N LEU A 42 1.50 -8.04 8.68
CA LEU A 42 1.19 -6.66 8.27
C LEU A 42 -0.06 -6.10 8.96
N LEU A 43 -0.74 -6.89 9.80
CA LEU A 43 -1.97 -6.47 10.47
C LEU A 43 -1.67 -5.83 11.83
N ASN A 44 -2.56 -4.96 12.27
CA ASN A 44 -2.51 -4.37 13.61
C ASN A 44 -3.00 -5.33 14.72
N THR A 45 -3.38 -6.56 14.36
CA THR A 45 -3.99 -7.55 15.27
C THR A 45 -3.02 -8.67 15.59
N THR A 46 -2.93 -9.06 16.86
CA THR A 46 -1.88 -9.95 17.36
C THR A 46 -2.15 -11.45 17.24
N ASN A 47 -3.34 -11.86 16.79
CA ASN A 47 -3.78 -13.26 16.93
C ASN A 47 -3.94 -13.95 15.57
N SER A 48 -3.03 -14.86 15.23
CA SER A 48 -3.22 -15.86 14.17
C SER A 48 -2.87 -17.23 14.70
N SER A 49 -3.67 -18.23 14.32
CA SER A 49 -3.40 -19.65 14.61
C SER A 49 -2.61 -20.35 13.51
N LYS A 50 -2.24 -19.65 12.44
CA LYS A 50 -1.45 -20.18 11.32
C LYS A 50 -0.03 -19.62 11.34
N ALA A 51 0.89 -20.44 10.83
CA ALA A 51 2.28 -20.05 10.68
C ALA A 51 2.43 -18.75 9.87
N SER A 52 3.34 -17.91 10.33
CA SER A 52 3.61 -16.59 9.81
C SER A 52 4.26 -16.65 8.43
N VAL A 53 3.67 -15.93 7.47
CA VAL A 53 4.24 -15.75 6.13
C VAL A 53 4.98 -14.41 6.08
N TRP A 54 6.28 -14.44 5.81
CA TRP A 54 7.12 -13.25 5.80
C TRP A 54 6.76 -12.30 4.64
N PRO A 55 6.39 -11.04 4.92
CA PRO A 55 5.90 -10.11 3.91
C PRO A 55 6.88 -9.95 2.75
N PHE A 56 6.34 -9.98 1.53
CA PHE A 56 7.05 -9.75 0.27
C PHE A 56 8.24 -10.68 -0.01
N SER A 57 8.36 -11.80 0.73
CA SER A 57 9.14 -12.95 0.30
C SER A 57 8.56 -13.59 -0.97
N GLU A 58 9.34 -14.39 -1.69
CA GLU A 58 8.84 -15.11 -2.88
C GLU A 58 7.61 -15.97 -2.53
N HIS A 59 7.68 -16.69 -1.41
CA HIS A 59 6.57 -17.49 -0.92
C HIS A 59 5.31 -16.66 -0.64
N TYR A 60 5.47 -15.47 -0.04
CA TYR A 60 4.36 -14.54 0.18
C TYR A 60 3.74 -14.05 -1.14
N LEU A 61 4.57 -13.67 -2.10
CA LEU A 61 4.11 -13.16 -3.40
C LEU A 61 3.36 -14.25 -4.18
N GLU A 62 3.89 -15.47 -4.20
CA GLU A 62 3.24 -16.63 -4.80
C GLU A 62 1.90 -16.94 -4.11
N ALA A 63 1.88 -17.00 -2.78
CA ALA A 63 0.67 -17.27 -2.01
C ALA A 63 -0.43 -16.22 -2.27
N ARG A 64 -0.07 -14.92 -2.31
CA ARG A 64 -1.03 -13.85 -2.68
C ARG A 64 -1.54 -14.00 -4.09
N HIS A 65 -0.66 -14.29 -5.04
CA HIS A 65 -1.04 -14.50 -6.43
C HIS A 65 -2.06 -15.63 -6.57
N LEU A 66 -1.77 -16.78 -5.96
CA LEU A 66 -2.65 -17.94 -5.95
C LEU A 66 -3.99 -17.63 -5.28
N ALA A 67 -3.99 -16.87 -4.18
CA ALA A 67 -5.22 -16.42 -3.54
C ALA A 67 -6.07 -15.52 -4.46
N TYR A 68 -5.45 -14.60 -5.20
CA TYR A 68 -6.18 -13.78 -6.17
C TYR A 68 -6.74 -14.61 -7.34
N GLN A 69 -6.00 -15.60 -7.83
CA GLN A 69 -6.52 -16.52 -8.86
C GLN A 69 -7.70 -17.34 -8.32
N GLY A 70 -7.63 -17.76 -7.06
CA GLY A 70 -8.74 -18.42 -6.38
C GLY A 70 -9.99 -17.56 -6.33
N LEU A 71 -9.85 -16.31 -5.88
CA LEU A 71 -10.95 -15.35 -5.77
C LEU A 71 -11.61 -15.02 -7.11
N LYS A 72 -10.87 -15.05 -8.23
CA LYS A 72 -11.46 -14.88 -9.57
C LYS A 72 -12.50 -15.94 -9.93
N SER A 73 -12.39 -17.13 -9.34
CA SER A 73 -13.32 -18.24 -9.60
C SER A 73 -14.56 -18.20 -8.69
N THR A 74 -14.60 -17.27 -7.74
CA THR A 74 -15.69 -17.07 -6.79
C THR A 74 -16.69 -16.05 -7.32
N GLN A 75 -17.95 -16.14 -6.89
CA GLN A 75 -18.94 -15.10 -7.17
C GLN A 75 -18.66 -13.85 -6.31
N LEU A 76 -18.32 -12.74 -6.96
CA LEU A 76 -18.00 -11.47 -6.31
C LEU A 76 -19.06 -10.40 -6.63
N THR A 77 -19.28 -9.47 -5.70
CA THR A 77 -19.98 -8.22 -5.99
C THR A 77 -19.14 -7.32 -6.89
N GLU A 78 -19.75 -6.29 -7.50
CA GLU A 78 -19.01 -5.34 -8.35
C GLU A 78 -17.86 -4.65 -7.60
N SER A 79 -18.08 -4.25 -6.35
CA SER A 79 -17.06 -3.59 -5.54
C SER A 79 -15.90 -4.53 -5.19
N GLN A 80 -16.21 -5.76 -4.79
CA GLN A 80 -15.20 -6.80 -4.53
C GLN A 80 -14.40 -7.16 -5.80
N GLN A 81 -15.06 -7.27 -6.95
CA GLN A 81 -14.39 -7.52 -8.24
C GLN A 81 -13.48 -6.35 -8.63
N ALA A 82 -13.91 -5.11 -8.41
CA ALA A 82 -13.10 -3.92 -8.66
C ALA A 82 -11.85 -3.89 -7.76
N GLN A 83 -11.99 -4.22 -6.47
CA GLN A 83 -10.85 -4.31 -5.55
C GLN A 83 -9.91 -5.46 -5.91
N LEU A 84 -10.42 -6.65 -6.26
CA LEU A 84 -9.59 -7.76 -6.72
C LEU A 84 -8.79 -7.38 -7.96
N ASN A 85 -9.44 -6.75 -8.96
CA ASN A 85 -8.76 -6.29 -10.17
C ASN A 85 -7.66 -5.27 -9.85
N TYR A 86 -7.94 -4.33 -8.95
CA TYR A 86 -6.95 -3.36 -8.47
C TYR A 86 -5.74 -4.04 -7.82
N LEU A 87 -5.98 -5.01 -6.93
CA LEU A 87 -4.91 -5.73 -6.23
C LEU A 87 -4.06 -6.60 -7.17
N ILE A 88 -4.66 -7.21 -8.20
CA ILE A 88 -3.93 -7.95 -9.25
C ILE A 88 -3.09 -7.02 -10.11
N ILE A 89 -3.60 -5.82 -10.41
CA ILE A 89 -2.83 -4.78 -11.09
C ILE A 89 -1.62 -4.39 -10.22
N ALA A 90 -1.81 -4.23 -8.91
CA ALA A 90 -0.77 -3.89 -7.95
C ALA A 90 0.41 -4.88 -7.96
N GLU A 91 0.16 -6.17 -8.19
CA GLU A 91 1.22 -7.21 -8.25
C GLU A 91 2.28 -6.94 -9.33
N ARG A 92 1.97 -6.14 -10.34
CA ARG A 92 2.84 -5.87 -11.48
C ARG A 92 3.81 -4.72 -11.23
N TYR A 93 3.61 -3.95 -10.16
CA TYR A 93 4.37 -2.71 -9.95
C TYR A 93 5.60 -2.91 -9.08
N PRO A 94 6.64 -2.07 -9.29
CA PRO A 94 7.90 -2.22 -8.59
C PRO A 94 7.85 -2.03 -7.07
N GLU A 95 6.77 -1.46 -6.51
CA GLU A 95 6.60 -1.33 -5.05
C GLU A 95 6.73 -2.66 -4.31
N ARG A 96 6.43 -3.79 -4.97
CA ARG A 96 6.64 -5.12 -4.41
C ARG A 96 8.10 -5.43 -4.05
N TYR A 97 9.06 -4.70 -4.60
CA TYR A 97 10.49 -4.84 -4.31
C TYR A 97 10.92 -4.08 -3.05
N PHE A 98 10.07 -3.22 -2.49
CA PHE A 98 10.26 -2.67 -1.15
C PHE A 98 9.62 -3.61 -0.14
N VAL A 99 10.43 -4.57 0.33
CA VAL A 99 9.97 -5.72 1.14
C VAL A 99 9.30 -5.30 2.45
N TRP A 100 9.77 -4.22 3.07
CA TRP A 100 9.22 -3.70 4.31
C TRP A 100 8.31 -2.49 4.03
N PRO A 101 6.98 -2.62 4.17
CA PRO A 101 6.08 -1.48 4.16
C PRO A 101 6.32 -0.62 5.40
N VAL A 102 6.81 0.60 5.20
CA VAL A 102 7.31 1.48 6.28
C VAL A 102 6.23 1.93 7.27
N GLN A 103 4.97 1.68 6.96
CA GLN A 103 3.82 1.91 7.84
C GLN A 103 3.51 0.76 8.80
N ARG A 104 4.17 -0.41 8.67
CA ARG A 104 3.92 -1.59 9.51
C ARG A 104 5.18 -2.01 10.27
N ASP A 105 5.05 -2.12 11.59
CA ASP A 105 6.10 -2.67 12.44
C ASP A 105 6.07 -4.21 12.42
N VAL A 106 6.65 -4.77 11.36
CA VAL A 106 6.73 -6.22 11.14
C VAL A 106 7.50 -6.93 12.27
N LEU A 107 8.46 -6.26 12.90
CA LEU A 107 9.31 -6.84 13.94
C LEU A 107 8.55 -7.05 15.24
N SER A 108 7.83 -6.01 15.68
CA SER A 108 6.93 -6.12 16.83
C SER A 108 5.85 -7.17 16.58
N GLN A 109 5.26 -7.18 15.38
CA GLN A 109 4.23 -8.17 15.04
C GLN A 109 4.77 -9.59 15.04
N ALA A 110 5.92 -9.85 14.38
CA ALA A 110 6.54 -11.17 14.33
C ALA A 110 6.92 -11.69 15.72
N SER A 111 7.48 -10.83 16.57
CA SER A 111 7.90 -11.19 17.94
C SER A 111 6.73 -11.56 18.86
N SER A 112 5.50 -11.19 18.48
CA SER A 112 4.28 -11.53 19.21
C SER A 112 3.62 -12.86 18.78
N GLN A 113 4.16 -13.53 17.75
CA GLN A 113 3.58 -14.76 17.21
C GLN A 113 4.08 -16.02 17.91
N ASP A 114 3.21 -17.01 18.04
CA ASP A 114 3.53 -18.31 18.66
C ASP A 114 4.61 -19.08 17.90
N ASP A 115 4.71 -18.86 16.58
CA ASP A 115 5.70 -19.50 15.71
C ASP A 115 6.95 -18.64 15.46
N TYR A 116 7.18 -17.63 16.30
CA TYR A 116 8.32 -16.75 16.20
C TYR A 116 9.65 -17.51 16.16
N SER A 117 10.51 -17.08 15.23
CA SER A 117 11.87 -17.57 15.07
C SER A 117 12.78 -16.39 14.79
N ALA A 118 13.72 -16.14 15.71
CA ALA A 118 14.71 -15.07 15.55
C ALA A 118 15.56 -15.25 14.29
N GLN A 119 15.92 -16.50 13.97
CA GLN A 119 16.63 -16.81 12.73
C GLN A 119 15.82 -16.47 11.48
N SER A 120 14.50 -16.73 11.50
CA SER A 120 13.61 -16.40 10.39
C SER A 120 13.44 -14.89 10.23
N LEU A 121 13.37 -14.16 11.34
CA LEU A 121 13.36 -12.70 11.34
C LEU A 121 14.68 -12.13 10.79
N ALA A 122 15.82 -12.64 11.23
CA ALA A 122 17.14 -12.25 10.73
C ALA A 122 17.25 -12.48 9.20
N SER A 123 16.80 -13.64 8.71
CA SER A 123 16.77 -13.92 7.27
C SER A 123 15.82 -13.01 6.49
N TRP A 124 14.69 -12.61 7.08
CA TRP A 124 13.81 -11.63 6.45
C TRP A 124 14.43 -10.22 6.41
N LEU A 125 15.14 -9.81 7.47
CA LEU A 125 15.89 -8.54 7.46
C LEU A 125 17.00 -8.52 6.40
N GLU A 126 17.73 -9.62 6.23
CA GLU A 126 18.70 -9.79 5.15
C GLU A 126 18.05 -9.72 3.76
N LEU A 127 16.84 -10.27 3.62
CA LEU A 127 16.04 -10.14 2.39
C LEU A 127 15.68 -8.67 2.12
N VAL A 128 15.26 -7.92 3.14
CA VAL A 128 14.97 -6.47 3.01
C VAL A 128 16.19 -5.73 2.47
N GLU A 129 17.36 -5.92 3.08
CA GLU A 129 18.62 -5.29 2.64
C GLU A 129 18.96 -5.67 1.18
N THR A 130 18.93 -6.98 0.87
CA THR A 130 19.29 -7.51 -0.45
C THR A 130 18.37 -6.98 -1.54
N GLN A 131 17.07 -6.87 -1.26
CA GLN A 131 16.10 -6.32 -2.22
C GLN A 131 16.29 -4.81 -2.41
N LEU A 132 16.62 -4.05 -1.36
CA LEU A 132 16.94 -2.62 -1.51
C LEU A 132 18.19 -2.39 -2.36
N ILE A 133 19.24 -3.19 -2.17
CA ILE A 133 20.46 -3.17 -3.00
C ILE A 133 20.11 -3.48 -4.47
N THR A 134 19.33 -4.53 -4.70
CA THR A 134 18.90 -4.95 -6.05
C THR A 134 18.03 -3.89 -6.73
N ALA A 135 17.09 -3.30 -5.99
CA ALA A 135 16.23 -2.23 -6.45
C ALA A 135 17.06 -0.99 -6.82
N GLU A 136 18.07 -0.64 -6.01
CA GLU A 136 18.95 0.50 -6.30
C GLU A 136 19.72 0.32 -7.61
N GLN A 137 20.22 -0.89 -7.88
CA GLN A 137 20.88 -1.24 -9.16
C GLN A 137 19.93 -1.07 -10.37
N SER A 138 18.63 -1.28 -10.14
CA SER A 138 17.57 -1.08 -11.14
C SER A 138 17.00 0.35 -11.14
N ASN A 139 17.62 1.28 -10.42
CA ASN A 139 17.17 2.67 -10.23
C ASN A 139 15.75 2.79 -9.62
N LEU A 140 15.34 1.77 -8.85
CA LEU A 140 14.14 1.78 -8.01
C LEU A 140 14.58 2.14 -6.60
N LYS A 141 14.28 3.36 -6.17
CA LYS A 141 14.78 3.88 -4.89
C LYS A 141 13.65 4.36 -3.99
N LEU A 142 13.83 4.18 -2.69
CA LEU A 142 12.98 4.84 -1.69
C LEU A 142 13.05 6.35 -1.87
N ASN A 143 11.93 7.04 -1.67
CA ASN A 143 11.92 8.48 -1.51
C ASN A 143 12.41 8.86 -0.10
N LYS A 144 12.67 10.16 0.13
CA LYS A 144 13.24 10.62 1.42
C LYS A 144 12.34 10.38 2.64
N ILE A 145 11.02 10.37 2.48
CA ILE A 145 10.06 10.08 3.55
C ILE A 145 10.06 8.59 3.85
N GLU A 146 9.94 7.74 2.83
CA GLU A 146 10.00 6.28 2.97
C GLU A 146 11.32 5.84 3.64
N LEU A 147 12.46 6.41 3.20
CA LEU A 147 13.77 6.13 3.80
C LEU A 147 13.82 6.52 5.27
N LYS A 148 13.36 7.73 5.62
CA LYS A 148 13.34 8.22 7.01
C LYS A 148 12.53 7.27 7.89
N LEU A 149 11.29 6.95 7.48
CA LEU A 149 10.41 6.08 8.25
C LEU A 149 10.98 4.67 8.43
N LEU A 150 11.54 4.07 7.36
CA LEU A 150 12.20 2.77 7.45
C LEU A 150 13.41 2.81 8.39
N HIS A 151 14.23 3.86 8.29
CA HIS A 151 15.44 3.99 9.10
C HIS A 151 15.10 4.19 10.57
N ASP A 152 14.10 5.02 10.88
CA ASP A 152 13.62 5.23 12.24
C ASP A 152 13.04 3.93 12.83
N MET A 153 12.30 3.15 12.03
CA MET A 153 11.78 1.83 12.41
C MET A 153 12.91 0.83 12.69
N VAL A 154 13.96 0.79 11.87
CA VAL A 154 15.12 -0.09 12.15
C VAL A 154 15.81 0.32 13.44
N LYS A 155 16.01 1.63 13.66
CA LYS A 155 16.65 2.17 14.86
C LYS A 155 15.89 1.88 16.13
N SER A 156 14.55 1.90 16.09
CA SER A 156 13.73 1.60 17.27
C SER A 156 13.83 0.14 17.74
N HIS A 157 14.44 -0.74 16.94
CA HIS A 157 14.60 -2.17 17.24
C HIS A 157 16.06 -2.60 17.46
N LEU A 158 17.03 -1.67 17.43
CA LEU A 158 18.48 -2.01 17.55
C LEU A 158 18.87 -2.63 18.91
N ASP A 159 18.05 -2.45 19.94
CA ASP A 159 18.22 -3.03 21.27
C ASP A 159 17.68 -4.47 21.38
N ASN A 160 17.38 -5.13 20.26
CA ASN A 160 16.96 -6.53 20.23
C ASN A 160 17.98 -7.44 20.93
N ASN A 161 17.49 -8.36 21.78
CA ASN A 161 18.31 -9.25 22.59
C ASN A 161 18.86 -10.47 21.84
N ASP A 162 18.32 -10.80 20.66
CA ASP A 162 18.81 -11.91 19.85
C ASP A 162 19.98 -11.47 18.96
N GLU A 163 21.12 -12.15 19.10
CA GLU A 163 22.37 -11.79 18.41
C GLU A 163 22.24 -11.83 16.87
N SER A 164 21.46 -12.78 16.33
CA SER A 164 21.26 -12.92 14.88
C SER A 164 20.42 -11.76 14.33
N VAL A 165 19.36 -11.39 15.05
CA VAL A 165 18.48 -10.27 14.69
C VAL A 165 19.22 -8.96 14.83
N GLN A 166 19.94 -8.76 15.94
CA GLN A 166 20.73 -7.56 16.18
C GLN A 166 21.82 -7.38 15.11
N THR A 167 22.48 -8.45 14.68
CA THR A 167 23.47 -8.40 13.59
C THR A 167 22.83 -7.96 12.28
N ALA A 168 21.69 -8.55 11.91
CA ALA A 168 20.96 -8.18 10.69
C ALA A 168 20.45 -6.73 10.72
N LEU A 169 19.95 -6.27 11.87
CA LEU A 169 19.51 -4.89 12.08
C LEU A 169 20.64 -3.87 11.95
N ASN A 170 21.79 -4.12 12.60
CA ASN A 170 22.95 -3.24 12.51
C ASN A 170 23.46 -3.13 11.06
N LYS A 171 23.45 -4.25 10.32
CA LYS A 171 23.83 -4.27 8.91
C LYS A 171 22.86 -3.43 8.06
N LEU A 172 21.56 -3.61 8.26
CA LEU A 172 20.53 -2.83 7.58
C LEU A 172 20.61 -1.33 7.94
N ASP A 173 20.80 -0.97 9.21
CA ASP A 173 20.99 0.42 9.66
C ASP A 173 22.20 1.10 8.99
N GLN A 174 23.32 0.38 8.91
CA GLN A 174 24.52 0.85 8.23
C GLN A 174 24.27 1.09 6.73
N TYR A 175 23.55 0.17 6.07
CA TYR A 175 23.17 0.32 4.67
C TYR A 175 22.25 1.52 4.45
N LEU A 176 21.19 1.67 5.27
CA LEU A 176 20.22 2.77 5.19
C LEU A 176 20.89 4.14 5.43
N THR A 177 21.89 4.21 6.30
CA THR A 177 22.67 5.44 6.55
C THR A 177 23.39 5.95 5.30
N GLN A 178 23.79 5.05 4.39
CA GLN A 178 24.48 5.38 3.14
C GLN A 178 23.53 5.48 1.94
N TYR A 179 22.26 5.13 2.13
CA TYR A 179 21.28 5.04 1.06
C TYR A 179 20.97 6.41 0.46
N LYS A 180 20.95 6.49 -0.88
CA LYS A 180 20.62 7.73 -1.59
C LYS A 180 19.17 7.69 -2.08
N PRO A 181 18.24 8.43 -1.44
CA PRO A 181 16.85 8.42 -1.86
C PRO A 181 16.69 9.10 -3.22
N ARG A 182 15.61 8.76 -3.93
CA ARG A 182 15.19 9.50 -5.13
C ARG A 182 14.72 10.91 -4.76
N SER A 183 14.88 11.85 -5.69
CA SER A 183 14.49 13.25 -5.49
C SER A 183 12.97 13.47 -5.52
N LYS A 184 12.25 12.67 -6.30
CA LYS A 184 10.79 12.76 -6.43
C LYS A 184 10.12 11.94 -5.34
N LEU A 185 9.19 12.57 -4.61
CA LEU A 185 8.33 11.91 -3.61
C LEU A 185 7.31 10.99 -4.28
N GLY A 186 6.65 11.51 -5.32
CA GLY A 186 5.54 10.85 -5.97
C GLY A 186 5.89 9.57 -6.71
N LEU A 187 4.84 8.80 -7.03
CA LEU A 187 4.96 7.52 -7.74
C LEU A 187 5.58 7.68 -9.13
N VAL A 188 5.38 8.82 -9.79
CA VAL A 188 6.02 9.14 -11.09
C VAL A 188 7.56 9.13 -11.04
N GLY A 189 8.15 9.11 -9.84
CA GLY A 189 9.58 8.85 -9.67
C GLY A 189 10.01 7.38 -9.82
N LEU A 190 9.08 6.42 -9.91
CA LEU A 190 9.35 4.99 -10.14
C LEU A 190 9.12 4.60 -11.61
N ALA A 191 9.73 3.49 -12.02
CA ALA A 191 9.38 2.84 -13.28
C ALA A 191 7.88 2.49 -13.31
N ASN A 192 7.21 2.81 -14.43
CA ASN A 192 5.75 2.67 -14.61
C ASN A 192 4.88 3.42 -13.57
N GLY A 193 5.46 4.37 -12.83
CA GLY A 193 4.77 5.08 -11.75
C GLY A 193 3.58 5.93 -12.17
N LYS A 194 3.57 6.43 -13.42
CA LYS A 194 2.42 7.13 -14.02
C LYS A 194 1.21 6.22 -14.13
N ASP A 195 1.40 5.05 -14.72
CA ASP A 195 0.34 4.06 -14.91
C ASP A 195 -0.12 3.50 -13.57
N TRP A 196 0.82 3.33 -12.63
CA TRP A 196 0.49 2.90 -11.28
C TRP A 196 -0.45 3.88 -10.60
N TYR A 197 -0.06 5.16 -10.57
CA TYR A 197 -0.87 6.21 -9.98
C TYR A 197 -2.24 6.34 -10.65
N GLN A 198 -2.30 6.27 -11.99
CA GLN A 198 -3.56 6.28 -12.72
C GLN A 198 -4.49 5.12 -12.28
N SER A 199 -3.94 3.91 -12.11
CA SER A 199 -4.76 2.77 -11.67
C SER A 199 -5.30 2.94 -10.24
N LYS A 200 -4.52 3.57 -9.34
CA LYS A 200 -4.98 3.94 -7.99
C LYS A 200 -6.13 4.94 -8.06
N LEU A 201 -5.98 6.01 -8.85
CA LEU A 201 -7.05 6.99 -9.08
C LEU A 201 -8.32 6.32 -9.61
N ASN A 202 -8.20 5.44 -10.61
CA ASN A 202 -9.33 4.73 -11.19
C ASN A 202 -10.07 3.86 -10.16
N TYR A 203 -9.32 3.14 -9.32
CA TYR A 203 -9.91 2.30 -8.29
C TYR A 203 -10.61 3.12 -7.22
N PHE A 204 -9.91 4.07 -6.60
CA PHE A 204 -10.42 4.82 -5.46
C PHE A 204 -11.56 5.78 -5.83
N SER A 205 -11.49 6.45 -6.98
CA SER A 205 -12.61 7.26 -7.48
C SER A 205 -13.78 6.44 -8.03
N GLY A 206 -13.50 5.20 -8.47
CA GLY A 206 -14.44 4.40 -9.24
C GLY A 206 -14.71 4.93 -10.64
N GLU A 207 -13.84 5.78 -11.19
CA GLU A 207 -13.95 6.37 -12.53
C GLU A 207 -12.60 6.40 -13.26
N THR A 208 -12.59 6.01 -14.54
CA THR A 208 -11.41 6.14 -15.40
C THR A 208 -11.31 7.57 -15.92
N LYS A 209 -10.60 8.43 -15.19
CA LYS A 209 -10.41 9.84 -15.55
C LYS A 209 -8.92 10.24 -15.45
N PRO A 210 -8.36 10.97 -16.45
CA PRO A 210 -6.98 11.42 -16.41
C PRO A 210 -6.69 12.38 -15.23
N PRO A 211 -5.45 12.42 -14.69
CA PRO A 211 -5.15 13.19 -13.47
C PRO A 211 -5.31 14.70 -13.66
N LEU A 212 -5.05 15.21 -14.87
CA LEU A 212 -5.26 16.62 -15.21
C LEU A 212 -6.73 17.03 -15.16
N ASN A 213 -7.65 16.14 -15.53
CA ASN A 213 -9.08 16.44 -15.48
C ASN A 213 -9.53 16.50 -14.01
N TRP A 214 -9.10 15.54 -13.19
CA TRP A 214 -9.32 15.59 -11.74
C TRP A 214 -8.81 16.89 -11.13
N LEU A 215 -7.57 17.30 -11.46
CA LEU A 215 -6.99 18.53 -10.93
C LEU A 215 -7.84 19.75 -11.30
N SER A 216 -8.26 19.86 -12.56
CA SER A 216 -9.07 20.98 -13.03
C SER A 216 -10.40 21.07 -12.26
N GLU A 217 -11.10 19.95 -12.09
CA GLU A 217 -12.38 19.89 -11.37
C GLU A 217 -12.20 20.26 -9.89
N ILE A 218 -11.19 19.69 -9.22
CA ILE A 218 -10.88 19.98 -7.81
C ILE A 218 -10.53 21.46 -7.63
N GLN A 219 -9.68 22.02 -8.49
CA GLN A 219 -9.29 23.43 -8.41
C GLN A 219 -10.44 24.39 -8.70
N MET A 220 -11.38 23.99 -9.55
CA MET A 220 -12.62 24.76 -9.77
C MET A 220 -13.51 24.73 -8.52
N SER A 221 -13.70 23.57 -7.90
CA SER A 221 -14.50 23.44 -6.67
C SER A 221 -13.88 24.23 -5.50
N LEU A 222 -12.57 24.12 -5.31
CA LEU A 222 -11.81 24.84 -4.25
C LEU A 222 -11.80 26.36 -4.42
N LYS A 223 -12.14 26.90 -5.60
CA LYS A 223 -12.31 28.36 -5.78
C LYS A 223 -13.66 28.86 -5.28
N GLN A 224 -14.67 27.98 -5.26
CA GLN A 224 -16.04 28.31 -4.87
C GLN A 224 -16.29 28.06 -3.38
N GLN A 225 -15.56 27.14 -2.78
CA GLN A 225 -15.65 26.83 -1.35
C GLN A 225 -14.76 27.74 -0.52
N VAL A 226 -15.28 28.19 0.62
CA VAL A 226 -14.51 28.93 1.63
C VAL A 226 -14.04 27.93 2.67
N SER A 227 -12.80 28.08 3.12
CA SER A 227 -12.26 27.28 4.24
C SER A 227 -13.20 27.39 5.44
N THR A 228 -13.55 26.25 6.02
CA THR A 228 -14.36 26.15 7.24
C THR A 228 -13.48 25.60 8.34
N ASP A 229 -13.77 25.97 9.59
CA ASP A 229 -13.04 25.46 10.74
C ASP A 229 -13.18 23.94 10.80
N PHE A 230 -12.09 23.26 10.47
CA PHE A 230 -12.00 21.81 10.48
C PHE A 230 -10.92 21.37 11.47
N VAL A 231 -11.31 20.54 12.45
CA VAL A 231 -10.35 19.95 13.37
C VAL A 231 -9.74 18.74 12.69
N LEU A 232 -8.44 18.83 12.38
CA LEU A 232 -7.72 17.71 11.79
C LEU A 232 -7.69 16.51 12.75
N PRO A 233 -8.15 15.33 12.32
CA PRO A 233 -7.99 14.09 13.07
C PRO A 233 -6.60 13.50 12.77
N VAL A 234 -5.56 14.12 13.33
CA VAL A 234 -4.18 13.61 13.19
C VAL A 234 -3.92 12.57 14.28
N SER A 235 -3.37 11.42 13.89
CA SER A 235 -2.90 10.35 14.79
C SER A 235 -1.39 10.48 15.01
N ASP A 236 -0.86 9.89 16.08
CA ASP A 236 0.59 9.80 16.30
C ASP A 236 1.29 8.81 15.36
N SER A 237 0.52 8.02 14.59
CA SER A 237 1.04 6.98 13.69
C SER A 237 0.32 6.95 12.34
N HIS A 238 1.05 6.50 11.32
CA HIS A 238 0.55 6.21 9.97
C HIS A 238 0.20 4.73 9.75
N SER A 239 0.16 3.89 10.79
CA SER A 239 -0.19 2.47 10.66
C SER A 239 -1.62 2.24 10.14
N THR A 240 -2.50 3.22 10.34
CA THR A 240 -3.86 3.25 9.78
C THR A 240 -3.98 4.47 8.87
N PRO A 241 -4.38 4.30 7.59
CA PRO A 241 -4.60 5.42 6.67
C PRO A 241 -5.62 6.42 7.20
N LEU A 242 -5.38 7.73 7.01
CA LEU A 242 -6.31 8.78 7.46
C LEU A 242 -7.75 8.59 6.95
N VAL A 243 -7.92 8.07 5.73
CA VAL A 243 -9.23 7.83 5.11
C VAL A 243 -10.14 6.93 5.96
N MET A 244 -9.58 6.02 6.76
CA MET A 244 -10.36 5.07 7.55
C MET A 244 -11.12 5.75 8.69
N ASN A 245 -10.67 6.93 9.16
CA ASN A 245 -11.40 7.74 10.15
C ASN A 245 -12.74 8.28 9.63
N TYR A 246 -13.01 8.11 8.33
CA TYR A 246 -14.22 8.55 7.63
C TYR A 246 -15.00 7.38 7.06
N PHE A 247 -14.82 6.19 7.63
CA PHE A 247 -15.69 5.04 7.37
C PHE A 247 -16.83 5.00 8.39
N SER A 248 -17.93 4.35 8.03
CA SER A 248 -19.11 4.21 8.87
C SER A 248 -18.99 2.97 9.74
N ASP A 249 -18.93 3.14 11.06
CA ASP A 249 -18.88 2.03 12.03
C ASP A 249 -20.09 1.10 11.93
N ASN A 250 -21.24 1.63 11.52
CA ASN A 250 -22.49 0.88 11.42
C ASN A 250 -22.57 0.02 10.14
N HIS A 251 -21.72 0.27 9.13
CA HIS A 251 -21.81 -0.34 7.81
C HIS A 251 -20.42 -0.54 7.18
N GLN A 252 -19.55 -1.28 7.87
CA GLN A 252 -18.28 -1.70 7.27
C GLN A 252 -18.48 -2.92 6.39
N HIS A 253 -18.12 -2.78 5.12
CA HIS A 253 -18.17 -3.84 4.13
C HIS A 253 -16.80 -4.54 4.05
N ASN A 254 -16.82 -5.86 3.92
CA ASN A 254 -15.59 -6.64 3.81
C ASN A 254 -14.89 -6.42 2.46
N GLY A 255 -13.60 -6.10 2.52
CA GLY A 255 -12.69 -5.94 1.39
C GLY A 255 -11.50 -6.91 1.41
N LEU A 256 -10.52 -6.68 0.54
CA LEU A 256 -9.39 -7.58 0.29
C LEU A 256 -8.01 -6.97 0.60
N ASP A 257 -7.94 -5.66 0.82
CA ASP A 257 -6.67 -4.94 0.98
C ASP A 257 -6.25 -4.84 2.46
N TRP A 258 -5.08 -5.36 2.79
CA TRP A 258 -4.53 -5.30 4.15
C TRP A 258 -4.21 -3.87 4.59
N GLN A 259 -3.93 -2.95 3.67
CA GLN A 259 -3.66 -1.53 4.01
C GLN A 259 -4.88 -0.87 4.63
N LEU A 260 -6.07 -1.35 4.27
CA LEU A 260 -7.37 -0.89 4.75
C LEU A 260 -8.01 -1.90 5.70
N GLU A 261 -7.20 -2.74 6.35
CA GLU A 261 -7.63 -3.74 7.34
C GLU A 261 -8.72 -4.72 6.81
N PHE A 262 -8.69 -4.96 5.50
CA PHE A 262 -9.68 -5.73 4.75
C PHE A 262 -11.10 -5.15 4.82
N VAL A 263 -11.22 -3.83 4.85
CA VAL A 263 -12.45 -3.08 4.64
C VAL A 263 -12.54 -2.63 3.17
N ASP A 264 -13.73 -2.68 2.60
CA ASP A 264 -14.01 -2.10 1.27
C ASP A 264 -14.18 -0.58 1.42
N PRO A 265 -13.24 0.24 0.93
CA PRO A 265 -13.28 1.68 1.11
C PRO A 265 -14.43 2.34 0.35
N ARG A 266 -14.86 1.78 -0.79
CA ARG A 266 -15.86 2.40 -1.66
C ARG A 266 -17.26 2.25 -1.11
N GLN A 267 -17.51 1.17 -0.38
CA GLN A 267 -18.79 0.89 0.25
C GLN A 267 -18.85 1.36 1.71
N SER A 268 -17.71 1.45 2.40
CA SER A 268 -17.68 1.76 3.84
C SER A 268 -17.51 3.24 4.15
N LYS A 269 -17.26 4.10 3.15
CA LYS A 269 -17.15 5.55 3.36
C LYS A 269 -18.47 6.14 3.88
N ARG A 270 -18.40 7.04 4.86
CA ARG A 270 -19.56 7.82 5.30
C ARG A 270 -19.74 9.09 4.47
N GLU A 271 -20.89 9.72 4.64
CA GLU A 271 -21.11 11.06 4.13
C GLU A 271 -20.22 12.07 4.87
N LEU A 272 -19.66 12.98 4.08
CA LEU A 272 -18.77 14.03 4.58
C LEU A 272 -19.57 15.31 4.82
N THR A 273 -19.29 15.97 5.94
CA THR A 273 -19.72 17.35 6.16
C THR A 273 -19.05 18.29 5.15
N GLN A 274 -19.58 19.51 4.99
CA GLN A 274 -19.00 20.48 4.05
C GLN A 274 -17.52 20.77 4.33
N GLY A 275 -17.12 20.87 5.60
CA GLY A 275 -15.72 21.09 5.97
C GLY A 275 -14.82 19.90 5.66
N GLU A 276 -15.32 18.69 5.83
CA GLU A 276 -14.60 17.47 5.46
C GLU A 276 -14.49 17.31 3.95
N GLN A 277 -15.51 17.72 3.19
CA GLN A 277 -15.44 17.76 1.73
C GLN A 277 -14.34 18.72 1.26
N TYR A 278 -14.30 19.94 1.83
CA TYR A 278 -13.23 20.89 1.54
C TYR A 278 -11.85 20.31 1.90
N PHE A 279 -11.72 19.72 3.09
CA PHE A 279 -10.50 19.06 3.52
C PHE A 279 -10.03 17.99 2.51
N TRP A 280 -10.90 17.07 2.13
CA TRP A 280 -10.55 15.98 1.21
C TRP A 280 -10.26 16.48 -0.21
N GLN A 281 -10.90 17.56 -0.69
CA GLN A 281 -10.54 18.19 -1.95
C GLN A 281 -9.11 18.78 -1.92
N VAL A 282 -8.72 19.40 -0.81
CA VAL A 282 -7.33 19.89 -0.63
C VAL A 282 -6.34 18.72 -0.56
N MET A 283 -6.70 17.62 0.09
CA MET A 283 -5.89 16.40 0.10
C MET A 283 -5.71 15.85 -1.32
N MET A 284 -6.78 15.77 -2.13
CA MET A 284 -6.69 15.34 -3.53
C MET A 284 -5.85 16.28 -4.40
N GLU A 285 -5.97 17.62 -4.23
CA GLU A 285 -5.12 18.60 -4.93
C GLU A 285 -3.63 18.36 -4.60
N THR A 286 -3.33 18.10 -3.33
CA THR A 286 -1.96 17.86 -2.85
C THR A 286 -1.42 16.50 -3.30
N ASP A 287 -2.27 15.46 -3.30
CA ASP A 287 -1.98 14.11 -3.80
C ASP A 287 -1.60 14.16 -5.29
N LEU A 288 -2.40 14.80 -6.14
CA LEU A 288 -2.07 15.06 -7.55
C LEU A 288 -0.80 15.89 -7.70
N GLY A 289 -0.63 16.89 -6.84
CA GLY A 289 0.58 17.70 -6.75
C GLY A 289 1.83 16.83 -6.60
N ILE A 290 1.85 15.95 -5.60
CA ILE A 290 2.98 15.06 -5.29
C ILE A 290 3.15 13.98 -6.35
N HIS A 291 2.10 13.21 -6.62
CA HIS A 291 2.22 11.97 -7.39
C HIS A 291 2.23 12.20 -8.90
N TYR A 292 1.58 13.26 -9.40
CA TYR A 292 1.51 13.55 -10.84
C TYR A 292 2.37 14.76 -11.25
N HIS A 293 2.24 15.89 -10.55
CA HIS A 293 2.99 17.12 -10.85
C HIS A 293 4.38 17.18 -10.20
N THR A 294 4.77 16.15 -9.47
CA THR A 294 6.10 16.03 -8.83
C THR A 294 6.42 17.19 -7.90
N TRP A 295 5.42 17.72 -7.18
CA TRP A 295 5.63 18.70 -6.14
C TRP A 295 6.65 18.18 -5.13
N SER A 296 7.57 19.07 -4.77
CA SER A 296 8.43 18.88 -3.61
C SER A 296 7.62 18.92 -2.32
N GLU A 297 8.18 18.36 -1.24
CA GLU A 297 7.61 18.45 0.11
C GLU A 297 7.27 19.90 0.49
N GLN A 298 8.15 20.86 0.12
CA GLN A 298 7.93 22.28 0.39
C GLN A 298 6.70 22.82 -0.33
N GLN A 299 6.49 22.45 -1.60
CA GLN A 299 5.33 22.89 -2.36
C GLN A 299 4.03 22.30 -1.79
N ALA A 300 4.04 21.00 -1.47
CA ALA A 300 2.91 20.34 -0.83
C ALA A 300 2.58 20.97 0.54
N ARG A 301 3.60 21.24 1.35
CA ARG A 301 3.47 21.88 2.66
C ARG A 301 2.85 23.27 2.57
N VAL A 302 3.36 24.10 1.65
CA VAL A 302 2.81 25.44 1.42
C VAL A 302 1.34 25.36 0.96
N ASN A 303 0.98 24.39 0.12
CA ASN A 303 -0.41 24.20 -0.31
C ASN A 303 -1.32 23.88 0.89
N LEU A 304 -0.97 22.86 1.68
CA LEU A 304 -1.75 22.42 2.83
C LEU A 304 -1.90 23.52 3.88
N MET A 305 -0.81 24.21 4.24
CA MET A 305 -0.86 25.31 5.20
C MET A 305 -1.73 26.47 4.71
N LYS A 306 -1.64 26.83 3.43
CA LYS A 306 -2.42 27.93 2.85
C LYS A 306 -3.91 27.60 2.75
N ARG A 307 -4.25 26.38 2.36
CA ARG A 307 -5.64 25.94 2.14
C ARG A 307 -6.35 25.61 3.45
N LEU A 308 -5.68 24.87 4.35
CA LEU A 308 -6.28 24.34 5.57
C LEU A 308 -5.97 25.18 6.82
N GLY A 309 -5.04 26.15 6.76
CA GLY A 309 -4.63 26.93 7.94
C GLY A 309 -3.87 26.12 8.99
N VAL A 310 -3.33 24.96 8.61
CA VAL A 310 -2.71 23.99 9.52
C VAL A 310 -1.26 24.38 9.84
N LYS A 311 -0.76 23.90 10.98
CA LYS A 311 0.65 24.11 11.36
C LYS A 311 1.58 23.25 10.51
N GLN A 312 2.86 23.61 10.48
CA GLN A 312 3.89 22.88 9.73
C GLN A 312 3.92 21.38 10.06
N ALA A 313 3.92 20.99 11.34
CA ALA A 313 3.96 19.58 11.73
C ALA A 313 2.72 18.80 11.25
N GLN A 314 1.55 19.43 11.24
CA GLN A 314 0.33 18.81 10.71
C GLN A 314 0.39 18.67 9.18
N ALA A 315 0.91 19.67 8.48
CA ALA A 315 1.11 19.58 7.03
C ALA A 315 2.13 18.50 6.67
N GLU A 316 3.22 18.35 7.43
CA GLU A 316 4.21 17.29 7.24
C GLU A 316 3.58 15.91 7.43
N TRP A 317 2.80 15.71 8.50
CA TRP A 317 2.06 14.47 8.72
C TRP A 317 1.10 14.14 7.55
N LEU A 318 0.34 15.12 7.06
CA LEU A 318 -0.57 14.92 5.91
C LEU A 318 0.19 14.57 4.63
N ILE A 319 1.40 15.11 4.43
CA ILE A 319 2.26 14.73 3.29
C ILE A 319 2.75 13.29 3.44
N GLU A 320 3.18 12.90 4.64
CA GLU A 320 3.59 11.52 4.93
C GLU A 320 2.42 10.56 4.63
N ASP A 321 1.21 10.84 5.11
CA ASP A 321 0.00 10.04 4.81
C ASP A 321 -0.27 9.92 3.31
N ILE A 322 -0.22 11.02 2.55
CA ILE A 322 -0.40 11.02 1.08
C ILE A 322 0.66 10.14 0.39
N VAL A 323 1.93 10.27 0.81
CA VAL A 323 3.03 9.51 0.20
C VAL A 323 2.90 8.02 0.47
N LEU A 324 2.46 7.63 1.66
CA LEU A 324 2.25 6.24 2.05
C LEU A 324 0.98 5.64 1.43
N TYR A 325 -0.04 6.45 1.21
CA TYR A 325 -1.36 6.04 0.74
C TYR A 325 -1.82 6.77 -0.54
N PRO A 326 -1.03 6.69 -1.62
CA PRO A 326 -1.26 7.46 -2.84
C PRO A 326 -2.64 7.21 -3.45
N GLY A 327 -3.37 8.27 -3.76
CA GLY A 327 -4.68 8.22 -4.40
C GLY A 327 -5.83 7.79 -3.50
N MET A 328 -5.60 7.39 -2.25
CA MET A 328 -6.70 6.97 -1.35
C MET A 328 -7.68 8.12 -1.07
N SER A 329 -7.21 9.37 -1.07
CA SER A 329 -8.06 10.55 -0.92
C SER A 329 -9.23 10.59 -1.93
N PHE A 330 -9.08 9.99 -3.11
CA PHE A 330 -10.09 9.97 -4.18
C PHE A 330 -11.32 9.11 -3.87
N ILE A 331 -11.31 8.32 -2.79
CA ILE A 331 -12.52 7.64 -2.28
C ILE A 331 -13.66 8.65 -2.06
N PHE A 332 -13.33 9.88 -1.67
CA PHE A 332 -14.29 10.94 -1.34
C PHE A 332 -14.63 11.88 -2.49
N VAL A 333 -14.22 11.58 -3.73
CA VAL A 333 -14.54 12.45 -4.85
C VAL A 333 -16.05 12.52 -5.04
N SER A 334 -16.59 13.74 -5.09
CA SER A 334 -18.00 13.98 -5.35
C SER A 334 -18.25 13.71 -6.84
N LYS A 335 -19.10 12.74 -7.15
CA LYS A 335 -19.60 12.59 -8.52
C LYS A 335 -20.55 13.76 -8.79
N GLU A 336 -20.21 14.63 -9.73
CA GLU A 336 -21.17 15.61 -10.24
C GLU A 336 -22.40 14.84 -10.74
N GLY A 337 -23.56 15.09 -10.12
CA GLY A 337 -24.82 14.38 -10.42
C GLY A 337 -25.59 13.85 -9.20
N THR A 338 -24.97 13.75 -8.02
CA THR A 338 -25.69 13.57 -6.75
C THR A 338 -25.78 14.89 -6.00
N ALA A 339 -26.58 15.81 -6.54
CA ALA A 339 -27.13 16.93 -5.81
C ALA A 339 -28.61 16.61 -5.55
N LEU A 340 -28.93 16.26 -4.30
CA LEU A 340 -30.02 16.77 -3.45
C LEU A 340 -30.28 15.82 -2.28
#